data_AF-A0A9N8DYU9-F1
#
_entry.id   AF-A0A9N8DYU9-F1
#
_cell.length_a   1.000
_cell.length_b   1.000
_cell.length_c   1.000
_cell.angle_alpha   90.00
_cell.angle_beta   90.00
_cell.angle_gamma   90.00
#
_symmetry.space_group_name_H-M   'P 1'
#
loop_
_entity.id
_entity.type
_entity.pdbx_description
1 polymer ?
#
loop_
_entity_poly.entity_id
_entity_poly.type
_entity_poly.pdbx_seq_one_letter_code
_entity_poly.pdbx_strand_id
1 'polypeptide(L)'
;MQTAVKPRFAFAATLIMVSWLGYWRVNSRILLQVSEDLRTSSLDEPLSPEDQEFLGNTPNTTTHGQLLFIEEVAPNTTLAPPETTIPPAVTIPKDLTADLPPWLQEYAQWHRQQRARINEHNWKSKRNNYLIVTARRGQQAGGLTDRLKPLPHFLKLAAKTNRILLIYWNKPFSLEHYLLPPDGGLDWRVPFYMVEEIVVKSRITARQEDIRSKAHNKRFQIVATGMQAPDYGQDWYDATPLEGDELPQYNRIAIFRHMWYWAFTPSPPIAQRVKDNFDRLGLVPGEYASAHIRAVYAVKERPEWKYIHMAQHAMNCISMLRPGGPFFVASDTAFVVQEAIKYGRRKNVTVVATTNNGAYQKQPLHLDMYNASDLSLVPEDFYDAFVICTFVGYSMCGTWTW
;
A
#
# COMPACT_ATOMS: atom_id res chain seq x y z
N MET A 1 -56.31 23.47 -16.60
CA MET A 1 -54.95 23.41 -17.18
C MET A 1 -53.96 23.85 -16.12
N GLN A 2 -53.41 22.91 -15.36
CA GLN A 2 -52.37 23.14 -14.35
C GLN A 2 -51.06 22.57 -14.89
N THR A 3 -50.07 23.43 -15.09
CA THR A 3 -48.71 23.04 -15.46
C THR A 3 -47.85 23.04 -14.20
N ALA A 4 -47.53 21.84 -13.72
CA ALA A 4 -46.58 21.62 -12.63
C ALA A 4 -45.15 21.79 -13.15
N VAL A 5 -44.41 22.73 -12.56
CA VAL A 5 -42.96 22.87 -12.73
C VAL A 5 -42.27 21.95 -11.72
N LYS A 6 -41.48 20.99 -12.20
CA LYS A 6 -40.66 20.10 -11.37
C LYS A 6 -39.44 20.86 -10.81
N PRO A 7 -39.12 20.78 -9.51
CA PRO A 7 -37.80 21.15 -9.02
C PRO A 7 -36.80 20.01 -9.30
N ARG A 8 -35.58 20.39 -9.67
CA ARG A 8 -34.43 19.50 -9.85
C ARG A 8 -33.99 18.97 -8.48
N PHE A 9 -33.95 17.65 -8.35
CA PHE A 9 -33.34 16.96 -7.22
C PHE A 9 -31.83 17.25 -7.17
N ALA A 10 -31.40 17.90 -6.10
CA ALA A 10 -30.02 17.92 -5.64
C ALA A 10 -30.02 17.27 -4.26
N PHE A 11 -29.81 15.96 -4.16
CA PHE A 11 -29.48 15.27 -2.91
C PHE A 11 -29.01 13.84 -3.23
N ALA A 12 -27.69 13.62 -3.23
CA ALA A 12 -27.04 12.32 -3.05
C ALA A 12 -25.52 12.52 -2.94
N ALA A 13 -25.05 13.06 -1.81
CA ALA A 13 -23.61 13.18 -1.54
C ALA A 13 -23.20 12.69 -0.14
N THR A 14 -24.11 12.13 0.66
CA THR A 14 -23.88 11.87 2.08
C THR A 14 -23.77 10.38 2.44
N LEU A 15 -23.62 9.48 1.47
CA LEU A 15 -23.56 8.03 1.75
C LEU A 15 -22.33 7.30 1.15
N ILE A 16 -21.26 8.03 0.78
CA ILE A 16 -20.09 7.47 0.08
C ILE A 16 -18.85 7.30 0.98
N MET A 17 -18.84 7.83 2.22
CA MET A 17 -17.60 7.88 3.02
C MET A 17 -17.24 6.61 3.82
N VAL A 18 -18.11 5.60 3.91
CA VAL A 18 -17.89 4.44 4.81
C VAL A 18 -17.06 3.29 4.15
N SER A 19 -16.81 3.32 2.84
CA SER A 19 -16.14 2.21 2.13
C SER A 19 -14.61 2.21 2.14
N TRP A 20 -13.95 3.18 2.80
CA TRP A 20 -12.49 3.39 2.71
C TRP A 20 -11.65 2.77 3.86
N LEU A 21 -12.29 2.06 4.79
CA LEU A 21 -11.93 2.11 6.22
C LEU A 21 -11.07 0.98 6.85
N GLY A 22 -10.80 -0.12 6.16
CA GLY A 22 -10.51 -1.38 6.88
C GLY A 22 -9.08 -1.98 6.88
N TYR A 23 -8.15 -1.55 6.02
CA TYR A 23 -7.27 -2.56 5.37
C TYR A 23 -5.81 -2.71 5.83
N TRP A 24 -5.35 -2.08 6.91
CA TRP A 24 -4.02 -2.35 7.48
C TRP A 24 -4.10 -2.90 8.92
N ARG A 25 -4.82 -4.01 9.13
CA ARG A 25 -4.68 -4.83 10.35
C ARG A 25 -3.65 -5.92 10.10
N VAL A 26 -2.36 -5.59 10.25
CA VAL A 26 -1.30 -6.59 10.10
C VAL A 26 -0.75 -7.06 11.46
N ASN A 27 -0.95 -6.30 12.55
CA ASN A 27 -1.02 -6.81 13.94
C ASN A 27 -1.98 -6.00 14.84
N SER A 28 -2.85 -5.20 14.22
CA SER A 28 -3.50 -4.09 14.89
C SER A 28 -4.80 -4.42 15.61
N ARG A 29 -4.86 -4.31 16.95
CA ARG A 29 -6.11 -4.54 17.71
C ARG A 29 -7.14 -3.43 17.51
N ILE A 30 -6.70 -2.19 17.23
CA ILE A 30 -7.56 -1.01 17.06
C ILE A 30 -7.01 -0.15 15.92
N LEU A 31 -7.89 0.29 15.02
CA LEU A 31 -7.62 1.25 13.94
C LEU A 31 -8.72 2.31 14.00
N LEU A 32 -8.33 3.58 14.01
CA LEU A 32 -9.25 4.72 13.94
C LEU A 32 -8.95 5.47 12.65
N GLN A 33 -9.96 5.61 11.80
CA GLN A 33 -9.94 6.63 10.77
C GLN A 33 -10.34 7.95 11.40
N VAL A 34 -9.63 8.99 11.00
CA VAL A 34 -10.09 10.35 11.21
C VAL A 34 -10.51 10.86 9.83
N SER A 35 -11.80 11.02 9.61
CA SER A 35 -12.29 11.81 8.48
C SER A 35 -12.37 13.28 8.92
N GLU A 36 -11.68 14.17 8.20
CA GLU A 36 -11.99 15.59 8.23
C GLU A 36 -13.39 15.78 7.61
N ASP A 37 -14.45 15.80 8.41
CA ASP A 37 -15.71 16.44 8.01
C ASP A 37 -15.54 17.95 8.12
N LEU A 38 -14.74 18.52 7.19
CA LEU A 38 -14.58 19.96 7.02
C LEU A 38 -15.79 20.56 6.29
N ARG A 39 -17.00 20.33 6.83
CA ARG A 39 -18.17 21.13 6.50
C ARG A 39 -18.77 21.72 7.77
N THR A 40 -18.53 23.03 7.90
CA THR A 40 -19.32 24.02 8.67
C THR A 40 -19.15 24.12 10.19
N SER A 41 -18.01 23.75 10.79
CA SER A 41 -17.57 24.43 12.02
C SER A 41 -16.57 25.53 11.65
N SER A 42 -16.87 26.76 12.05
CA SER A 42 -16.06 27.96 11.80
C SER A 42 -14.57 27.73 12.16
N LEU A 43 -13.71 27.72 11.15
CA LEU A 43 -12.24 27.69 11.28
C LEU A 43 -11.67 29.08 11.64
N ASP A 44 -12.34 29.76 12.57
CA ASP A 44 -11.85 31.01 13.18
C ASP A 44 -11.49 30.78 14.66
N GLU A 45 -11.24 29.53 15.10
CA GLU A 45 -10.56 29.37 16.39
C GLU A 45 -9.08 29.74 16.21
N PRO A 46 -8.62 30.83 16.85
CA PRO A 46 -7.21 31.20 16.82
C PRO A 46 -6.36 30.03 17.33
N LEU A 47 -5.22 29.80 16.68
CA LEU A 47 -4.14 28.96 17.19
C LEU A 47 -3.95 29.24 18.68
N SER A 48 -3.63 28.21 19.47
CA SER A 48 -3.38 28.38 20.90
C SER A 48 -2.31 29.48 21.11
N PRO A 49 -2.34 30.23 22.24
CA PRO A 49 -1.33 31.26 22.50
C PRO A 49 0.11 30.74 22.37
N GLU A 50 0.34 29.47 22.73
CA GLU A 50 1.63 28.78 22.59
C GLU A 50 2.05 28.58 21.11
N ASP A 51 1.09 28.39 20.20
CA ASP A 51 1.33 28.25 18.76
C ASP A 51 1.45 29.62 18.05
N GLN A 52 0.79 30.66 18.55
CA GLN A 52 0.88 32.02 18.02
C GLN A 52 2.20 32.72 18.38
N GLU A 53 2.69 32.49 19.60
CA GLU A 53 3.97 33.04 20.06
C GLU A 53 5.16 32.49 19.26
N PHE A 54 5.01 31.29 18.68
CA PHE A 54 6.02 30.66 17.83
C PHE A 54 6.02 31.19 16.38
N LEU A 55 4.87 31.59 15.84
CA LEU A 55 4.77 32.15 14.49
C LEU A 55 5.10 33.65 14.43
N GLY A 56 5.05 34.34 15.57
CA GLY A 56 5.31 35.79 15.68
C GLY A 56 6.79 36.21 15.69
N ASN A 57 7.73 35.27 15.80
CA ASN A 57 9.16 35.59 15.91
C ASN A 57 9.97 34.91 14.79
N THR A 58 9.85 35.41 13.57
CA THR A 58 10.87 35.18 12.52
C THR A 58 11.77 36.42 12.42
N PRO A 59 13.03 36.37 12.90
CA PRO A 59 13.98 37.41 12.59
C PRO A 59 14.47 37.23 11.15
N ASN A 60 14.31 38.28 10.33
CA ASN A 60 15.05 38.45 9.08
C ASN A 60 16.55 38.42 9.39
N THR A 61 17.16 37.24 9.29
CA THR A 61 18.61 37.08 9.42
C THR A 61 19.11 36.10 8.36
N THR A 62 19.66 36.68 7.29
CA THR A 62 20.60 36.00 6.40
C THR A 62 21.86 35.72 7.21
N THR A 63 21.96 34.53 7.80
CA THR A 63 23.19 34.10 8.49
C THR A 63 23.57 32.71 8.02
N HIS A 64 24.77 32.59 7.49
CA HIS A 64 25.43 31.34 7.17
C HIS A 64 25.40 30.39 8.38
N GLY A 65 24.67 29.29 8.26
CA GLY A 65 24.65 28.24 9.27
C GLY A 65 25.97 27.47 9.27
N GLN A 66 26.74 27.60 10.36
CA GLN A 66 27.78 26.65 10.72
C GLN A 66 27.15 25.28 10.97
N LEU A 67 27.66 24.26 10.28
CA LEU A 67 27.38 22.85 10.55
C LEU A 67 27.88 22.50 11.96
N LEU A 68 26.96 22.08 12.84
CA LEU A 68 27.28 21.33 14.05
C LEU A 68 27.68 19.91 13.63
N PHE A 69 28.99 19.65 13.66
CA PHE A 69 29.55 18.31 13.55
C PHE A 69 29.06 17.45 14.73
N ILE A 70 28.51 16.29 14.41
CA ILE A 70 28.28 15.22 15.39
C ILE A 70 29.67 14.66 15.73
N GLU A 71 29.96 14.54 17.03
CA GLU A 71 31.20 13.95 17.56
C GLU A 71 31.54 12.63 16.86
N GLU A 72 32.79 12.54 16.39
CA GLU A 72 33.41 11.33 15.89
C GLU A 72 33.44 10.27 17.00
N VAL A 73 32.73 9.16 16.78
CA VAL A 73 32.89 7.94 17.56
C VAL A 73 34.26 7.35 17.24
N ALA A 74 35.05 7.11 18.29
CA ALA A 74 36.44 6.64 18.22
C ALA A 74 36.63 5.38 17.34
N PRO A 75 37.75 5.26 16.60
CA PRO A 75 38.09 4.06 15.85
C PRO A 75 38.90 3.11 16.74
N ASN A 76 38.38 1.91 17.01
CA ASN A 76 39.10 0.63 17.03
C ASN A 76 38.38 -0.41 17.89
N THR A 77 37.52 -1.18 17.25
CA THR A 77 37.36 -2.60 17.60
C THR A 77 37.23 -3.36 16.30
N THR A 78 38.26 -4.14 15.96
CA THR A 78 38.24 -5.05 14.81
C THR A 78 37.27 -6.19 15.14
N LEU A 79 35.98 -5.96 14.90
CA LEU A 79 34.96 -7.00 14.97
C LEU A 79 35.13 -7.89 13.75
N ALA A 80 35.25 -9.20 13.97
CA ALA A 80 35.16 -10.19 12.92
C ALA A 80 33.90 -9.94 12.07
N PRO A 81 33.94 -10.19 10.75
CA PRO A 81 32.76 -10.03 9.90
C PRO A 81 31.62 -10.84 10.54
N PRO A 82 30.48 -10.20 10.86
CA PRO A 82 29.35 -10.92 11.42
C PRO A 82 29.00 -12.01 10.43
N GLU A 83 29.00 -13.25 10.92
CA GLU A 83 28.54 -14.41 10.19
C GLU A 83 27.20 -14.04 9.58
N THR A 84 27.11 -14.03 8.25
CA THR A 84 25.94 -13.59 7.49
C THR A 84 24.83 -14.62 7.66
N THR A 85 24.26 -14.70 8.87
CA THR A 85 22.98 -15.32 9.09
C THR A 85 21.99 -14.46 8.34
N ILE A 86 21.66 -14.87 7.12
CA ILE A 86 20.51 -14.36 6.39
C ILE A 86 19.38 -14.39 7.41
N PRO A 87 18.77 -13.23 7.74
CA PRO A 87 17.67 -13.23 8.70
C PRO A 87 16.67 -14.29 8.27
N PRO A 88 16.10 -15.05 9.21
CA PRO A 88 15.12 -16.07 8.86
C PRO A 88 14.11 -15.40 7.94
N ALA A 89 14.09 -15.83 6.68
CA ALA A 89 13.11 -15.38 5.70
C ALA A 89 11.79 -15.37 6.44
N VAL A 90 11.05 -14.25 6.41
CA VAL A 90 9.77 -14.10 7.11
C VAL A 90 8.96 -15.36 6.85
N THR A 91 9.03 -16.31 7.78
CA THR A 91 8.46 -17.62 7.56
C THR A 91 7.00 -17.36 7.65
N ILE A 92 6.30 -17.50 6.52
CA ILE A 92 4.84 -17.48 6.49
C ILE A 92 4.41 -18.37 7.64
N PRO A 93 3.73 -17.83 8.67
CA PRO A 93 3.28 -18.66 9.76
C PRO A 93 2.54 -19.85 9.14
N LYS A 94 3.01 -21.08 9.41
CA LYS A 94 2.47 -22.31 8.80
C LYS A 94 0.95 -22.43 8.98
N ASP A 95 0.40 -21.69 9.94
CA ASP A 95 -1.02 -21.61 10.27
C ASP A 95 -1.84 -20.72 9.31
N LEU A 96 -1.24 -19.75 8.61
CA LEU A 96 -1.99 -18.78 7.80
C LEU A 96 -2.73 -19.40 6.61
N THR A 97 -2.29 -20.57 6.14
CA THR A 97 -2.98 -21.29 5.06
C THR A 97 -4.19 -22.08 5.54
N ALA A 98 -4.20 -22.51 6.81
CA ALA A 98 -5.34 -23.22 7.40
C ALA A 98 -6.55 -22.29 7.57
N ASP A 99 -6.29 -21.00 7.79
CA ASP A 99 -7.30 -19.94 7.93
C ASP A 99 -7.84 -19.40 6.58
N LEU A 100 -7.37 -19.91 5.43
CA LEU A 100 -7.92 -19.48 4.14
C LEU A 100 -9.31 -20.08 3.91
N PRO A 101 -10.25 -19.36 3.29
CA PRO A 101 -11.52 -19.94 2.85
C PRO A 101 -11.29 -21.17 1.96
N PRO A 102 -12.14 -22.22 2.03
CA PRO A 102 -11.96 -23.46 1.26
C PRO A 102 -11.76 -23.22 -0.24
N TRP A 103 -12.56 -22.36 -0.86
CA TRP A 103 -12.43 -22.04 -2.29
C TRP A 103 -11.05 -21.48 -2.67
N LEU A 104 -10.40 -20.75 -1.76
CA LEU A 104 -9.10 -20.14 -2.00
C LEU A 104 -7.98 -21.17 -1.86
N GLN A 105 -8.12 -22.11 -0.92
CA GLN A 105 -7.23 -23.27 -0.81
C GLN A 105 -7.33 -24.15 -2.07
N GLU A 106 -8.56 -24.44 -2.52
CA GLU A 106 -8.84 -25.18 -3.75
C GLU A 106 -8.27 -24.47 -4.98
N TYR A 107 -8.51 -23.16 -5.10
CA TYR A 107 -7.96 -22.36 -6.18
C TYR A 107 -6.44 -22.36 -6.17
N ALA A 108 -5.81 -22.28 -4.98
CA ALA A 108 -4.36 -22.33 -4.85
C ALA A 108 -3.78 -23.66 -5.35
N GLN A 109 -4.38 -24.77 -4.94
CA GLN A 109 -3.98 -26.10 -5.39
C GLN A 109 -4.18 -26.25 -6.90
N TRP A 110 -5.34 -25.86 -7.41
CA TRP A 110 -5.67 -25.91 -8.83
C TRP A 110 -4.71 -25.05 -9.65
N HIS A 111 -4.44 -23.82 -9.22
CA HIS A 111 -3.55 -22.88 -9.90
C HIS A 111 -2.14 -23.46 -10.02
N ARG A 112 -1.58 -24.00 -8.93
CA ARG A 112 -0.28 -24.68 -8.92
C ARG A 112 -0.23 -25.84 -9.93
N GLN A 113 -1.27 -26.66 -9.98
CA GLN A 113 -1.37 -27.76 -10.94
C GLN A 113 -1.42 -27.26 -12.39
N GLN A 114 -2.17 -26.19 -12.67
CA GLN A 114 -2.21 -25.63 -14.02
C GLN A 114 -0.87 -25.03 -14.41
N ARG A 115 -0.21 -24.30 -13.50
CA ARG A 115 1.12 -23.71 -13.72
C ARG A 115 2.16 -24.77 -14.08
N ALA A 116 2.16 -25.91 -13.38
CA ALA A 116 3.09 -27.01 -13.66
C ALA A 116 2.87 -27.68 -15.03
N ARG A 117 1.65 -27.59 -15.59
CA ARG A 117 1.30 -28.20 -16.89
C ARG A 117 1.55 -27.27 -18.07
N ILE A 118 1.64 -25.97 -17.84
CA ILE A 118 1.75 -24.97 -18.90
C ILE A 118 3.21 -24.76 -19.30
N ASN A 119 3.47 -24.75 -20.60
CA ASN A 119 4.77 -24.47 -21.20
C ASN A 119 4.61 -23.67 -22.50
N GLU A 120 5.73 -23.34 -23.12
CA GLU A 120 5.80 -22.55 -24.36
C GLU A 120 4.95 -23.12 -25.51
N HIS A 121 4.79 -24.44 -25.57
CA HIS A 121 4.10 -25.11 -26.67
C HIS A 121 2.60 -25.29 -26.46
N ASN A 122 2.13 -25.33 -25.20
CA ASN A 122 0.74 -25.68 -24.90
C ASN A 122 -0.08 -24.57 -24.24
N TRP A 123 0.52 -23.42 -23.90
CA TRP A 123 -0.18 -22.37 -23.15
C TRP A 123 -1.41 -21.82 -23.91
N LYS A 124 -1.39 -21.83 -25.25
CA LYS A 124 -2.54 -21.46 -26.11
C LYS A 124 -3.61 -22.55 -26.26
N SER A 125 -3.47 -23.70 -25.62
CA SER A 125 -4.51 -24.75 -25.63
C SER A 125 -5.86 -24.22 -25.15
N LYS A 126 -6.96 -24.61 -25.82
CA LYS A 126 -8.35 -24.23 -25.44
C LYS A 126 -8.74 -24.60 -24.00
N ARG A 127 -7.94 -25.44 -23.33
CA ARG A 127 -8.12 -25.82 -21.93
C ARG A 127 -7.62 -24.76 -20.95
N ASN A 128 -6.73 -23.86 -21.38
CA ASN A 128 -6.11 -22.86 -20.52
C ASN A 128 -6.79 -21.52 -20.74
N ASN A 129 -7.34 -20.94 -19.67
CA ASN A 129 -7.89 -19.59 -19.66
C ASN A 129 -7.12 -18.73 -18.66
N TYR A 130 -6.90 -17.48 -18.99
CA TYR A 130 -6.06 -16.56 -18.22
C TYR A 130 -6.84 -15.31 -17.83
N LEU A 131 -6.59 -14.85 -16.61
CA LEU A 131 -6.94 -13.51 -16.13
C LEU A 131 -5.62 -12.80 -15.83
N ILE A 132 -5.34 -11.72 -16.56
CA ILE A 132 -4.04 -11.05 -16.54
C ILE A 132 -4.22 -9.64 -16.02
N VAL A 133 -3.62 -9.34 -14.87
CA VAL A 133 -3.61 -8.00 -14.28
C VAL A 133 -2.39 -7.26 -14.82
N THR A 134 -2.61 -6.16 -15.53
CA THR A 134 -1.55 -5.37 -16.19
C THR A 134 -1.91 -3.90 -16.27
N ALA A 135 -0.91 -3.03 -16.33
CA ALA A 135 -1.12 -1.65 -16.69
C ALA A 135 -1.61 -1.51 -18.14
N ARG A 136 -2.48 -0.54 -18.41
CA ARG A 136 -2.91 -0.21 -19.78
C ARG A 136 -1.77 0.40 -20.60
N ARG A 137 -1.67 0.00 -21.87
CA ARG A 137 -0.72 0.60 -22.82
C ARG A 137 -1.04 2.09 -22.99
N GLY A 138 0.01 2.92 -22.93
CA GLY A 138 -0.13 4.38 -23.04
C GLY A 138 -0.81 5.08 -21.85
N GLN A 139 -1.23 4.35 -20.82
CA GLN A 139 -1.76 4.96 -19.59
C GLN A 139 -0.73 4.88 -18.46
N GLN A 140 -0.81 5.88 -17.59
CA GLN A 140 -0.14 5.88 -16.30
C GLN A 140 -0.75 4.76 -15.46
N ALA A 141 0.11 3.91 -14.93
CA ALA A 141 -0.32 2.89 -13.99
C ALA A 141 -0.47 3.57 -12.61
N GLY A 142 -1.53 3.23 -11.87
CA GLY A 142 -1.84 3.86 -10.57
C GLY A 142 -0.77 3.63 -9.50
N GLY A 143 -1.02 4.02 -8.26
CA GLY A 143 -0.08 3.80 -7.17
C GLY A 143 0.05 2.32 -6.78
N LEU A 144 0.85 2.03 -5.76
CA LEU A 144 0.97 0.69 -5.18
C LEU A 144 -0.40 0.11 -4.81
N THR A 145 -1.19 0.90 -4.07
CA THR A 145 -2.52 0.52 -3.61
C THR A 145 -3.48 0.23 -4.76
N ASP A 146 -3.49 1.06 -5.80
CA ASP A 146 -4.41 0.88 -6.94
C ASP A 146 -4.17 -0.43 -7.69
N ARG A 147 -2.95 -0.95 -7.64
CA ARG A 147 -2.56 -2.17 -8.35
C ARG A 147 -2.76 -3.43 -7.52
N LEU A 148 -2.52 -3.36 -6.21
CA LEU A 148 -2.53 -4.55 -5.35
C LEU A 148 -3.81 -4.71 -4.52
N LYS A 149 -4.48 -3.63 -4.13
CA LYS A 149 -5.73 -3.69 -3.34
C LYS A 149 -6.87 -4.43 -4.06
N PRO A 150 -6.99 -4.41 -5.40
CA PRO A 150 -7.98 -5.22 -6.11
C PRO A 150 -7.68 -6.73 -6.16
N LEU A 151 -6.59 -7.22 -5.57
CA LEU A 151 -6.20 -8.63 -5.66
C LEU A 151 -7.31 -9.62 -5.23
N PRO A 152 -8.06 -9.41 -4.12
CA PRO A 152 -9.15 -10.31 -3.76
C PRO A 152 -10.22 -10.42 -4.84
N HIS A 153 -10.55 -9.29 -5.48
CA HIS A 153 -11.50 -9.25 -6.59
C HIS A 153 -11.01 -10.14 -7.74
N PHE A 154 -9.75 -9.98 -8.16
CA PHE A 154 -9.20 -10.77 -9.26
C PHE A 154 -9.08 -12.26 -8.92
N LEU A 155 -8.68 -12.60 -7.70
CA LEU A 155 -8.61 -13.99 -7.25
C LEU A 155 -9.97 -14.68 -7.27
N LYS A 156 -10.98 -14.04 -6.66
CA LYS A 156 -12.35 -14.56 -6.66
C LYS A 156 -12.91 -14.70 -8.07
N LEU A 157 -12.67 -13.70 -8.95
CA LEU A 157 -13.09 -13.78 -10.35
C LEU A 157 -12.37 -14.91 -11.10
N ALA A 158 -11.06 -15.08 -10.88
CA ALA A 158 -10.26 -16.12 -11.50
C ALA A 158 -10.73 -17.53 -11.07
N ALA A 159 -11.01 -17.72 -9.77
CA ALA A 159 -11.58 -18.94 -9.23
C ALA A 159 -12.95 -19.25 -9.86
N LYS A 160 -13.89 -18.29 -9.83
CA LYS A 160 -15.24 -18.46 -10.42
C LYS A 160 -15.25 -18.79 -11.90
N THR A 161 -14.24 -18.34 -12.64
CA THR A 161 -14.18 -18.49 -14.10
C THR A 161 -13.16 -19.53 -14.56
N ASN A 162 -12.56 -20.29 -13.63
CA ASN A 162 -11.51 -21.28 -13.91
C ASN A 162 -10.37 -20.69 -14.75
N ARG A 163 -9.90 -19.50 -14.35
CA ARG A 163 -8.80 -18.78 -15.00
C ARG A 163 -7.56 -18.78 -14.12
N ILE A 164 -6.42 -18.90 -14.76
CA ILE A 164 -5.11 -18.77 -14.13
C ILE A 164 -4.85 -17.27 -13.98
N LEU A 165 -4.81 -16.81 -12.74
CA LEU A 165 -4.47 -15.43 -12.42
C LEU A 165 -2.97 -15.23 -12.63
N LEU A 166 -2.63 -14.22 -13.42
CA LEU A 166 -1.27 -13.75 -13.66
C LEU A 166 -1.20 -12.24 -13.46
N ILE A 167 -0.08 -11.73 -12.97
CA ILE A 167 0.17 -10.30 -12.79
C ILE A 167 1.36 -9.92 -13.67
N TYR A 168 1.11 -9.09 -14.68
CA TYR A 168 2.13 -8.46 -15.52
C TYR A 168 2.25 -6.99 -15.15
N TRP A 169 3.15 -6.69 -14.24
CA TRP A 169 3.50 -5.33 -13.86
C TRP A 169 4.87 -5.05 -14.46
N ASN A 170 5.00 -4.04 -15.32
CA ASN A 170 6.27 -3.69 -15.97
C ASN A 170 6.60 -2.19 -15.93
N LYS A 171 5.93 -1.42 -15.07
CA LYS A 171 6.02 0.05 -15.01
C LYS A 171 6.08 0.52 -13.56
N PRO A 172 7.03 1.37 -13.14
CA PRO A 172 8.27 1.72 -13.85
C PRO A 172 9.19 0.51 -14.03
N PHE A 173 9.14 -0.43 -13.08
CA PHE A 173 9.88 -1.69 -13.12
C PHE A 173 8.95 -2.88 -12.86
N SER A 174 9.47 -4.10 -13.02
CA SER A 174 8.69 -5.30 -12.79
C SER A 174 8.33 -5.49 -11.31
N LEU A 175 7.20 -6.16 -11.02
CA LEU A 175 6.79 -6.39 -9.62
C LEU A 175 7.81 -7.25 -8.86
N GLU A 176 8.51 -8.14 -9.56
CA GLU A 176 9.53 -9.05 -9.04
C GLU A 176 10.74 -8.33 -8.43
N HIS A 177 10.98 -7.06 -8.78
CA HIS A 177 11.98 -6.26 -8.08
C HIS A 177 11.60 -5.96 -6.62
N TYR A 178 10.32 -6.04 -6.28
CA TYR A 178 9.79 -5.62 -4.99
C TYR A 178 9.14 -6.76 -4.20
N LEU A 179 8.34 -7.60 -4.89
CA LEU A 179 7.58 -8.70 -4.32
C LEU A 179 7.76 -9.95 -5.20
N LEU A 180 7.98 -11.09 -4.56
CA LEU A 180 8.10 -12.39 -5.18
C LEU A 180 6.93 -13.29 -4.75
N PRO A 181 6.55 -14.29 -5.56
CA PRO A 181 5.72 -15.38 -5.08
C PRO A 181 6.38 -16.09 -3.89
N PRO A 182 5.65 -16.36 -2.80
CA PRO A 182 6.16 -17.15 -1.69
C PRO A 182 6.32 -18.62 -2.08
N ASP A 183 7.19 -19.34 -1.37
CA ASP A 183 7.30 -20.79 -1.48
C ASP A 183 5.99 -21.46 -1.07
N GLY A 184 5.46 -22.31 -1.96
CA GLY A 184 4.14 -22.92 -1.77
C GLY A 184 2.96 -21.96 -1.93
N GLY A 185 3.20 -20.69 -2.25
CA GLY A 185 2.19 -19.66 -2.48
C GLY A 185 1.59 -19.63 -3.89
N LEU A 186 0.98 -18.49 -4.22
CA LEU A 186 0.51 -18.17 -5.57
C LEU A 186 1.65 -17.73 -6.47
N ASP A 187 1.99 -18.52 -7.49
CA ASP A 187 2.92 -18.09 -8.55
C ASP A 187 2.21 -17.25 -9.62
N TRP A 188 2.02 -15.96 -9.34
CA TRP A 188 1.35 -15.03 -10.26
C TRP A 188 2.20 -14.57 -11.45
N ARG A 189 3.47 -14.96 -11.54
CA ARG A 189 4.40 -14.45 -12.57
C ARG A 189 3.98 -14.88 -13.97
N VAL A 190 4.11 -13.96 -14.92
CA VAL A 190 3.83 -14.22 -16.33
C VAL A 190 5.03 -14.95 -16.95
N PRO A 191 4.84 -16.13 -17.58
CA PRO A 191 5.94 -16.79 -18.31
C PRO A 191 6.43 -15.92 -19.46
N PHE A 192 7.74 -15.86 -19.69
CA PHE A 192 8.35 -14.96 -20.68
C PHE A 192 7.77 -15.15 -22.09
N TYR A 193 7.47 -16.39 -22.51
CA TYR A 193 6.89 -16.72 -23.80
C TYR A 193 5.43 -16.25 -23.98
N MET A 194 4.77 -15.76 -22.91
CA MET A 194 3.44 -15.16 -22.97
C MET A 194 3.49 -13.63 -23.06
N VAL A 195 4.62 -13.00 -22.76
CA VAL A 195 4.72 -11.55 -22.59
C VAL A 195 4.36 -10.81 -23.87
N GLU A 196 4.81 -11.27 -25.05
CA GLU A 196 4.48 -10.62 -26.32
C GLU A 196 2.98 -10.55 -26.56
N GLU A 197 2.25 -11.64 -26.29
CA GLU A 197 0.80 -11.72 -26.48
C GLU A 197 0.05 -10.80 -25.50
N ILE A 198 0.59 -10.62 -24.31
CA ILE A 198 0.05 -9.73 -23.28
C ILE A 198 0.31 -8.27 -23.63
N VAL A 199 1.55 -7.93 -23.97
CA VAL A 199 1.99 -6.54 -24.20
C VAL A 199 1.49 -6.01 -25.54
N VAL A 200 1.53 -6.83 -26.58
CA VAL A 200 1.31 -6.39 -27.96
C VAL A 200 -0.14 -6.62 -28.39
N LYS A 201 -0.72 -7.78 -28.07
CA LYS A 201 -1.96 -8.24 -28.73
C LYS A 201 -3.21 -8.16 -27.83
N SER A 202 -3.05 -8.13 -26.51
CA SER A 202 -4.19 -8.18 -25.59
C SER A 202 -4.93 -6.84 -25.49
N ARG A 203 -6.25 -6.86 -25.68
CA ARG A 203 -7.12 -5.70 -25.42
C ARG A 203 -7.38 -5.55 -23.92
N ILE A 204 -6.72 -4.57 -23.31
CA ILE A 204 -6.80 -4.34 -21.86
C ILE A 204 -8.11 -3.63 -21.48
N THR A 205 -8.88 -4.26 -20.61
CA THR A 205 -10.18 -3.77 -20.15
C THR A 205 -10.05 -3.18 -18.74
N ALA A 206 -10.51 -1.95 -18.49
CA ALA A 206 -10.47 -1.36 -17.14
C ALA A 206 -11.82 -1.29 -16.44
N ARG A 207 -12.94 -1.43 -17.17
CA ARG A 207 -14.27 -1.43 -16.54
C ARG A 207 -14.55 -2.79 -15.93
N GLN A 208 -14.97 -2.78 -14.68
CA GLN A 208 -15.24 -3.99 -13.89
C GLN A 208 -16.31 -4.88 -14.53
N GLU A 209 -17.36 -4.29 -15.07
CA GLU A 209 -18.46 -4.98 -15.78
C GLU A 209 -17.93 -5.75 -16.99
N ASP A 210 -17.10 -5.08 -17.79
CA ASP A 210 -16.53 -5.64 -19.00
C ASP A 210 -15.55 -6.78 -18.68
N ILE A 211 -14.75 -6.65 -17.62
CA ILE A 211 -13.82 -7.70 -17.17
C ILE A 211 -14.62 -8.93 -16.78
N ARG A 212 -15.69 -8.76 -15.97
CA ARG A 212 -16.56 -9.84 -15.55
C ARG A 212 -17.22 -10.53 -16.74
N SER A 213 -17.86 -9.76 -17.62
CA SER A 213 -18.53 -10.30 -18.82
C SER A 213 -17.57 -11.11 -19.70
N LYS A 214 -16.37 -10.57 -19.96
CA LYS A 214 -15.34 -11.27 -20.73
C LYS A 214 -14.80 -12.51 -20.01
N ALA A 215 -14.61 -12.43 -18.68
CA ALA A 215 -14.10 -13.56 -17.90
C ALA A 215 -15.05 -14.76 -17.93
N HIS A 216 -16.36 -14.54 -17.87
CA HIS A 216 -17.36 -15.62 -17.98
C HIS A 216 -17.48 -16.19 -19.40
N ASN A 217 -17.15 -15.39 -20.42
CA ASN A 217 -17.22 -15.83 -21.80
C ASN A 217 -15.96 -16.64 -22.20
N LYS A 218 -16.12 -17.96 -22.29
CA LYS A 218 -15.06 -18.93 -22.66
C LYS A 218 -14.44 -18.69 -24.05
N ARG A 219 -15.00 -17.83 -24.89
CA ARG A 219 -14.36 -17.42 -26.16
C ARG A 219 -13.13 -16.55 -25.93
N PHE A 220 -13.08 -15.81 -24.82
CA PHE A 220 -11.90 -15.01 -24.46
C PHE A 220 -10.94 -15.87 -23.64
N GLN A 221 -9.97 -16.48 -24.31
CA GLN A 221 -8.93 -17.24 -23.65
C GLN A 221 -8.11 -16.37 -22.69
N ILE A 222 -7.77 -15.16 -23.12
CA ILE A 222 -7.03 -14.17 -22.35
C ILE A 222 -7.96 -13.00 -22.03
N VAL A 223 -8.10 -12.69 -20.74
CA VAL A 223 -8.76 -11.47 -20.27
C VAL A 223 -7.72 -10.63 -19.55
N ALA A 224 -7.26 -9.56 -20.19
CA ALA A 224 -6.30 -8.63 -19.62
C ALA A 224 -7.01 -7.40 -19.04
N THR A 225 -6.58 -6.96 -17.85
CA THR A 225 -7.20 -5.85 -17.13
C THR A 225 -6.20 -4.97 -16.41
N GLY A 226 -6.45 -3.66 -16.45
CA GLY A 226 -5.77 -2.65 -15.62
C GLY A 226 -6.78 -1.87 -14.80
N MET A 227 -7.74 -2.57 -14.19
CA MET A 227 -8.83 -1.97 -13.43
C MET A 227 -8.30 -0.97 -12.40
N GLN A 228 -8.89 0.23 -12.43
CA GLN A 228 -8.76 1.26 -11.41
C GLN A 228 -10.18 1.67 -11.05
N ALA A 229 -10.68 1.12 -9.95
CA ALA A 229 -12.03 1.40 -9.46
C ALA A 229 -11.92 2.03 -8.06
N PRO A 230 -12.75 3.03 -7.71
CA PRO A 230 -12.71 3.66 -6.39
C PRO A 230 -12.89 2.68 -5.23
N ASP A 231 -13.69 1.63 -5.42
CA ASP A 231 -13.94 0.58 -4.44
C ASP A 231 -12.90 -0.56 -4.52
N TYR A 232 -12.00 -0.54 -5.51
CA TYR A 232 -11.03 -1.60 -5.79
C TYR A 232 -11.70 -2.97 -6.01
N GLY A 233 -12.91 -2.99 -6.57
CA GLY A 233 -13.72 -4.19 -6.78
C GLY A 233 -14.31 -4.80 -5.50
N GLN A 234 -14.36 -4.02 -4.41
CA GLN A 234 -14.96 -4.42 -3.14
C GLN A 234 -16.43 -4.77 -3.28
N ASP A 235 -17.21 -3.89 -3.90
CA ASP A 235 -18.66 -4.00 -3.91
C ASP A 235 -19.09 -5.32 -4.55
N TRP A 236 -18.38 -5.72 -5.61
CA TRP A 236 -18.60 -7.00 -6.25
C TRP A 236 -18.08 -8.19 -5.44
N TYR A 237 -16.92 -8.06 -4.80
CA TYR A 237 -16.35 -9.13 -3.97
C TYR A 237 -17.31 -9.50 -2.84
N ASP A 238 -17.84 -8.48 -2.16
CA ASP A 238 -18.74 -8.62 -1.02
C ASP A 238 -20.14 -9.10 -1.48
N ALA A 239 -20.63 -8.63 -2.64
CA ALA A 239 -21.92 -9.06 -3.19
C ALA A 239 -21.91 -10.46 -3.85
N THR A 240 -20.75 -11.11 -3.96
CA THR A 240 -20.61 -12.38 -4.69
C THR A 240 -19.95 -13.44 -3.79
N PRO A 241 -20.69 -14.04 -2.84
CA PRO A 241 -20.14 -15.13 -2.04
C PRO A 241 -19.79 -16.34 -2.92
N LEU A 242 -18.73 -17.02 -2.55
CA LEU A 242 -18.41 -18.39 -2.94
C LEU A 242 -18.81 -19.35 -1.81
N GLU A 243 -18.98 -20.63 -2.13
CA GLU A 243 -19.17 -21.65 -1.10
C GLU A 243 -18.04 -21.58 -0.07
N GLY A 244 -18.39 -21.55 1.22
CA GLY A 244 -17.44 -21.37 2.31
C GLY A 244 -17.12 -19.91 2.69
N ASP A 245 -17.67 -18.90 1.99
CA ASP A 245 -17.57 -17.47 2.41
C ASP A 245 -18.50 -17.11 3.58
N GLU A 246 -19.32 -18.05 4.06
CA GLU A 246 -20.42 -17.80 5.02
C GLU A 246 -19.96 -17.44 6.44
N LEU A 247 -18.67 -17.63 6.76
CA LEU A 247 -18.19 -17.40 8.11
C LEU A 247 -17.83 -15.92 8.33
N PRO A 248 -18.30 -15.27 9.42
CA PRO A 248 -18.01 -13.88 9.73
C PRO A 248 -16.51 -13.52 9.80
N GLN A 249 -15.65 -14.50 10.12
CA GLN A 249 -14.19 -14.33 10.09
C GLN A 249 -13.61 -14.08 8.69
N TYR A 250 -14.37 -14.37 7.63
CA TYR A 250 -13.96 -14.18 6.24
C TYR A 250 -14.40 -12.83 5.68
N ASN A 251 -14.44 -11.79 6.52
CA ASN A 251 -14.53 -10.44 5.99
C ASN A 251 -13.34 -10.18 5.06
N ARG A 252 -13.55 -9.39 4.00
CA ARG A 252 -12.54 -9.16 2.96
C ARG A 252 -11.21 -8.63 3.51
N ILE A 253 -11.22 -7.96 4.67
CA ILE A 253 -10.00 -7.47 5.35
C ILE A 253 -9.15 -8.62 5.85
N ALA A 254 -9.74 -9.55 6.61
CA ALA A 254 -9.06 -10.74 7.09
C ALA A 254 -8.54 -11.55 5.90
N ILE A 255 -9.40 -11.77 4.89
CA ILE A 255 -8.99 -12.47 3.67
C ILE A 255 -7.84 -11.77 2.96
N PHE A 256 -7.86 -10.44 2.82
CA PHE A 256 -6.80 -9.71 2.15
C PHE A 256 -5.45 -9.91 2.84
N ARG A 257 -5.44 -9.95 4.18
CA ARG A 257 -4.23 -10.28 4.96
C ARG A 257 -3.70 -11.67 4.61
N HIS A 258 -4.54 -12.70 4.67
CA HIS A 258 -4.10 -14.06 4.37
C HIS A 258 -3.68 -14.21 2.89
N MET A 259 -4.43 -13.60 1.97
CA MET A 259 -4.09 -13.54 0.55
C MET A 259 -2.75 -12.84 0.31
N TRP A 260 -2.44 -11.77 1.04
CA TRP A 260 -1.19 -11.06 0.90
C TRP A 260 0.00 -11.96 1.16
N TYR A 261 0.02 -12.66 2.30
CA TYR A 261 1.09 -13.59 2.64
C TYR A 261 1.14 -14.81 1.74
N TRP A 262 0.02 -15.21 1.16
CA TRP A 262 -0.03 -16.28 0.18
C TRP A 262 0.44 -15.85 -1.22
N ALA A 263 0.30 -14.57 -1.57
CA ALA A 263 0.67 -14.07 -2.90
C ALA A 263 2.05 -13.42 -2.94
N PHE A 264 2.54 -12.88 -1.82
CA PHE A 264 3.73 -12.04 -1.82
C PHE A 264 4.68 -12.33 -0.67
N THR A 265 5.97 -12.37 -1.01
CA THR A 265 7.11 -12.23 -0.11
C THR A 265 7.93 -11.04 -0.59
N PRO A 266 8.46 -10.17 0.29
CA PRO A 266 9.36 -9.11 -0.14
C PRO A 266 10.57 -9.68 -0.92
N SER A 267 11.00 -8.99 -1.97
CA SER A 267 12.25 -9.35 -2.65
C SER A 267 13.44 -9.23 -1.68
N PRO A 268 14.56 -9.95 -1.90
CA PRO A 268 15.69 -9.90 -0.98
C PRO A 268 16.18 -8.49 -0.64
N PRO A 269 16.29 -7.54 -1.61
CA PRO A 269 16.68 -6.17 -1.28
C PRO A 269 15.66 -5.44 -0.38
N ILE A 270 14.36 -5.64 -0.60
CA ILE A 270 13.32 -5.06 0.27
C ILE A 270 13.36 -5.70 1.66
N ALA A 271 13.45 -7.03 1.74
CA ALA A 271 13.52 -7.76 3.00
C ALA A 271 14.71 -7.29 3.84
N GLN A 272 15.88 -7.13 3.22
CA GLN A 272 17.08 -6.62 3.88
C GLN A 272 16.87 -5.19 4.38
N ARG A 273 16.35 -4.27 3.54
CA ARG A 273 16.06 -2.90 3.98
C ARG A 273 15.03 -2.82 5.09
N VAL A 274 14.01 -3.68 5.09
CA VAL A 274 13.02 -3.75 6.17
C VAL A 274 13.71 -4.12 7.48
N LYS A 275 14.55 -5.17 7.46
CA LYS A 275 15.33 -5.57 8.64
C LYS A 275 16.25 -4.46 9.12
N ASP A 276 17.06 -3.90 8.23
CA ASP A 276 18.02 -2.85 8.59
C ASP A 276 17.32 -1.64 9.21
N ASN A 277 16.13 -1.29 8.71
CA ASN A 277 15.33 -0.22 9.31
C ASN A 277 14.74 -0.60 10.67
N PHE A 278 14.35 -1.86 10.90
CA PHE A 278 13.86 -2.28 12.22
C PHE A 278 14.97 -2.16 13.26
N ASP A 279 16.15 -2.71 12.92
CA ASP A 279 17.34 -2.67 13.77
C ASP A 279 17.76 -1.22 14.04
N ARG A 280 17.87 -0.40 12.99
CA ARG A 280 18.30 1.00 13.09
C ARG A 280 17.32 1.87 13.88
N LEU A 281 16.02 1.66 13.72
CA LEU A 281 14.99 2.46 14.39
C LEU A 281 14.65 1.93 15.80
N GLY A 282 15.21 0.80 16.22
CA GLY A 282 14.89 0.16 17.50
C GLY A 282 13.42 -0.25 17.60
N LEU A 283 12.81 -0.63 16.46
CA LEU A 283 11.40 -1.03 16.42
C LEU A 283 11.28 -2.55 16.44
N VAL A 284 10.29 -3.05 17.17
CA VAL A 284 9.95 -4.49 17.22
C VAL A 284 8.55 -4.68 16.61
N PRO A 285 8.37 -5.57 15.61
CA PRO A 285 7.06 -5.86 15.03
C PRO A 285 5.99 -6.14 16.09
N GLY A 286 4.84 -5.46 15.98
CA GLY A 286 3.74 -5.59 16.95
C GLY A 286 3.91 -4.78 18.23
N GLU A 287 5.03 -4.07 18.42
CA GLU A 287 5.32 -3.29 19.64
C GLU A 287 5.48 -1.79 19.38
N TYR A 288 4.97 -1.28 18.26
CA TYR A 288 4.89 0.16 17.99
C TYR A 288 3.56 0.49 17.32
N ALA A 289 3.19 1.77 17.30
CA ALA A 289 2.04 2.24 16.52
C ALA A 289 2.54 3.03 15.30
N SER A 290 1.80 2.99 14.18
CA SER A 290 2.16 3.72 12.96
C SER A 290 1.17 4.83 12.57
N ALA A 291 1.66 6.01 12.18
CA ALA A 291 0.86 7.06 11.55
C ALA A 291 1.27 7.20 10.08
N HIS A 292 0.32 7.00 9.16
CA HIS A 292 0.55 7.16 7.73
C HIS A 292 -0.20 8.39 7.19
N ILE A 293 0.54 9.48 6.93
CA ILE A 293 -0.02 10.79 6.62
C ILE A 293 0.21 11.10 5.14
N ARG A 294 -0.85 11.08 4.35
CA ARG A 294 -0.79 11.40 2.93
C ARG A 294 -1.14 12.87 2.69
N ALA A 295 -0.14 13.73 2.70
CA ALA A 295 -0.30 15.17 2.72
C ALA A 295 -0.26 15.83 1.34
N VAL A 296 0.25 15.16 0.30
CA VAL A 296 0.37 15.71 -1.08
C VAL A 296 -0.55 14.98 -2.06
N TYR A 297 -1.59 14.30 -1.56
CA TYR A 297 -2.52 13.61 -2.45
C TYR A 297 -3.33 14.59 -3.32
N ALA A 298 -3.28 14.39 -4.64
CA ALA A 298 -4.00 15.16 -5.65
C ALA A 298 -3.73 16.68 -5.68
N VAL A 299 -2.74 17.17 -4.92
CA VAL A 299 -2.31 18.56 -4.88
C VAL A 299 -0.79 18.61 -5.01
N LYS A 300 -0.24 19.69 -5.57
CA LYS A 300 1.23 19.86 -5.65
C LYS A 300 1.81 20.31 -4.33
N GLU A 301 1.09 21.18 -3.63
CA GLU A 301 1.50 21.80 -2.38
C GLU A 301 0.27 22.20 -1.56
N ARG A 302 0.47 22.38 -0.26
CA ARG A 302 -0.51 22.91 0.68
C ARG A 302 0.16 24.02 1.50
N PRO A 303 -0.61 24.96 2.05
CA PRO A 303 -0.05 25.92 3.00
C PRO A 303 0.53 25.19 4.22
N GLU A 304 1.63 25.70 4.75
CA GLU A 304 2.43 25.06 5.81
C GLU A 304 1.61 24.67 7.04
N TRP A 305 0.72 25.56 7.50
CA TRP A 305 -0.15 25.31 8.66
C TRP A 305 -0.99 24.04 8.51
N LYS A 306 -1.39 23.68 7.28
CA LYS A 306 -2.17 22.47 7.02
C LYS A 306 -1.32 21.21 7.22
N TYR A 307 -0.05 21.25 6.82
CA TYR A 307 0.87 20.14 7.10
C TYR A 307 1.12 19.96 8.60
N ILE A 308 1.32 21.07 9.32
CA ILE A 308 1.46 21.07 10.78
C ILE A 308 0.22 20.45 11.43
N HIS A 309 -0.97 20.91 11.03
CA HIS A 309 -2.24 20.40 11.57
C HIS A 309 -2.42 18.91 11.30
N MET A 310 -2.18 18.45 10.06
CA MET A 310 -2.26 17.02 9.71
C MET A 310 -1.30 16.17 10.55
N ALA A 311 -0.06 16.63 10.75
CA ALA A 311 0.92 15.94 11.58
C ALA A 311 0.46 15.88 13.05
N GLN A 312 0.12 17.02 13.64
CA GLN A 312 -0.35 17.09 15.03
C GLN A 312 -1.60 16.24 15.25
N HIS A 313 -2.57 16.31 14.34
CA HIS A 313 -3.80 15.54 14.42
C HIS A 313 -3.53 14.04 14.39
N ALA A 314 -2.75 13.56 13.41
CA ALA A 314 -2.39 12.14 13.31
C ALA A 314 -1.64 11.64 14.56
N MET A 315 -0.74 12.47 15.10
CA MET A 315 0.05 12.15 16.30
C MET A 315 -0.78 12.16 17.58
N ASN A 316 -1.73 13.10 17.72
CA ASN A 316 -2.68 13.09 18.83
C ASN A 316 -3.51 11.81 18.81
N CYS A 317 -4.09 11.45 17.67
CA CYS A 317 -4.89 10.23 17.55
C CYS A 317 -4.10 8.97 17.87
N ILE A 318 -2.87 8.84 17.34
CA ILE A 318 -2.09 7.63 17.59
C ILE A 318 -1.61 7.54 19.04
N SER A 319 -1.34 8.67 19.70
CA SER A 319 -0.98 8.71 21.11
C SER A 319 -2.10 8.22 22.03
N MET A 320 -3.37 8.41 21.64
CA MET A 320 -4.52 7.85 22.35
C MET A 320 -4.62 6.33 22.19
N LEU A 321 -4.26 5.80 21.01
CA LEU A 321 -4.26 4.36 20.74
C LEU A 321 -3.11 3.62 21.41
N ARG A 322 -1.95 4.26 21.55
CA ARG A 322 -0.77 3.69 22.22
C ARG A 322 -0.05 4.78 23.04
N PRO A 323 -0.47 5.03 24.29
CA PRO A 323 0.20 5.98 25.15
C PRO A 323 1.69 5.63 25.34
N GLY A 324 2.57 6.63 25.26
CA GLY A 324 4.01 6.48 25.47
C GLY A 324 4.86 6.04 24.27
N GLY A 325 4.24 5.54 23.19
CA GLY A 325 4.97 5.11 21.99
C GLY A 325 5.64 3.72 22.10
N PRO A 326 6.68 3.43 21.29
CA PRO A 326 7.21 4.26 20.20
C PRO A 326 6.22 4.40 19.03
N PHE A 327 6.37 5.48 18.25
CA PHE A 327 5.58 5.78 17.07
C PHE A 327 6.44 5.75 15.80
N PHE A 328 5.99 5.02 14.79
CA PHE A 328 6.51 5.11 13.44
C PHE A 328 5.66 6.08 12.62
N VAL A 329 6.28 7.01 11.90
CA VAL A 329 5.57 7.96 11.04
C VAL A 329 6.06 7.82 9.61
N ALA A 330 5.12 7.81 8.67
CA ALA A 330 5.39 7.87 7.25
C ALA A 330 4.52 8.93 6.58
N SER A 331 5.11 9.66 5.63
CA SER A 331 4.40 10.64 4.82
C SER A 331 5.03 10.75 3.43
N ASP A 332 4.23 11.21 2.47
CA ASP A 332 4.67 11.61 1.13
C ASP A 332 5.45 12.94 1.12
N THR A 333 5.55 13.62 2.27
CA THR A 333 6.34 14.85 2.45
C THR A 333 7.25 14.78 3.68
N ALA A 334 8.52 15.15 3.45
CA ALA A 334 9.53 15.31 4.48
C ALA A 334 9.11 16.27 5.59
N PHE A 335 8.41 17.35 5.24
CA PHE A 335 8.00 18.39 6.17
C PHE A 335 7.05 17.82 7.25
N VAL A 336 6.06 17.03 6.83
CA VAL A 336 5.10 16.40 7.76
C VAL A 336 5.79 15.41 8.70
N VAL A 337 6.77 14.65 8.20
CA VAL A 337 7.57 13.74 9.03
C VAL A 337 8.35 14.53 10.09
N GLN A 338 8.98 15.66 9.70
CA GLN A 338 9.71 16.51 10.62
C GLN A 338 8.80 17.11 11.70
N GLU A 339 7.59 17.56 11.33
CA GLU A 339 6.62 18.07 12.30
C GLU A 339 6.15 17.00 13.28
N ALA A 340 5.96 15.76 12.84
CA ALA A 340 5.65 14.65 13.72
C ALA A 340 6.80 14.32 14.69
N ILE A 341 8.06 14.43 14.25
CA ILE A 341 9.24 14.28 15.13
C ILE A 341 9.32 15.41 16.16
N LYS A 342 9.06 16.66 15.74
CA LYS A 342 8.97 17.81 16.67
C LYS A 342 7.86 17.59 17.71
N TYR A 343 6.72 17.06 17.30
CA TYR A 343 5.65 16.64 18.21
C TYR A 343 6.17 15.65 19.26
N GLY A 344 6.90 14.62 18.83
CA GLY A 344 7.50 13.62 19.73
C GLY A 344 8.38 14.25 20.81
N ARG A 345 9.26 15.18 20.41
CA ARG A 345 10.12 15.93 21.33
C ARG A 345 9.32 16.75 22.35
N ARG A 346 8.29 17.49 21.89
CA ARG A 346 7.43 18.30 22.77
C ARG A 346 6.64 17.45 23.78
N LYS A 347 6.24 16.24 23.39
CA LYS A 347 5.47 15.33 24.24
C LYS A 347 6.33 14.30 24.99
N ASN A 348 7.65 14.38 24.86
CA ASN A 348 8.60 13.41 25.41
C ASN A 348 8.25 11.95 25.05
N VAL A 349 7.94 11.70 23.77
CA VAL A 349 7.64 10.37 23.23
C VAL A 349 8.52 10.08 22.01
N THR A 350 8.88 8.82 21.84
CA THR A 350 9.74 8.40 20.72
C THR A 350 8.93 8.39 19.42
N VAL A 351 9.33 9.23 18.47
CA VAL A 351 8.78 9.27 17.11
C VAL A 351 9.94 9.03 16.13
N VAL A 352 9.80 7.99 15.32
CA VAL A 352 10.79 7.57 14.33
C VAL A 352 10.17 7.50 12.93
N ALA A 353 11.02 7.62 11.91
CA ALA A 353 10.63 7.47 10.52
C ALA A 353 11.80 6.93 9.69
N THR A 354 11.52 6.35 8.53
CA THR A 354 12.57 5.93 7.59
C THR A 354 13.33 7.15 7.07
N THR A 355 14.66 7.10 7.14
CA THR A 355 15.55 8.15 6.61
C THR A 355 16.57 7.50 5.71
N ASN A 356 16.81 8.07 4.54
CA ASN A 356 17.98 7.73 3.75
C ASN A 356 19.19 8.49 4.33
N ASN A 357 20.12 7.75 4.95
CA ASN A 357 21.38 8.26 5.50
C ASN A 357 21.21 9.39 6.55
N GLY A 358 20.18 9.31 7.40
CA GLY A 358 19.90 10.31 8.44
C GLY A 358 19.35 11.64 7.93
N ALA A 359 19.28 11.86 6.61
CA ALA A 359 18.67 13.04 6.02
C ALA A 359 17.20 12.75 5.67
N TYR A 360 16.27 13.49 6.29
CA TYR A 360 14.84 13.48 5.97
C TYR A 360 14.51 14.14 4.62
N GLN A 361 15.49 14.39 3.75
CA GLN A 361 15.33 15.34 2.65
C GLN A 361 14.73 14.75 1.38
N LYS A 362 14.89 13.44 1.11
CA LYS A 362 14.34 12.84 -0.10
C LYS A 362 12.89 12.39 0.15
N GLN A 363 11.93 13.02 -0.54
CA GLN A 363 10.55 12.54 -0.58
C GLN A 363 10.50 11.13 -1.20
N PRO A 364 9.77 10.18 -0.61
CA PRO A 364 9.60 8.86 -1.22
C PRO A 364 9.01 8.99 -2.63
N LEU A 365 9.61 8.31 -3.60
CA LEU A 365 9.08 8.34 -4.95
C LEU A 365 7.86 7.42 -5.07
N HIS A 366 6.73 7.99 -5.46
CA HIS A 366 5.50 7.23 -5.67
C HIS A 366 5.48 6.57 -7.05
N LEU A 367 4.97 5.33 -7.10
CA LEU A 367 4.86 4.52 -8.33
C LEU A 367 3.94 5.13 -9.40
N ASP A 368 3.08 6.06 -9.02
CA ASP A 368 2.20 6.85 -9.88
C ASP A 368 2.74 8.25 -10.17
N MET A 369 3.87 8.67 -9.62
CA MET A 369 4.38 10.04 -9.83
C MET A 369 5.67 10.11 -10.65
N TYR A 370 6.19 8.97 -11.12
CA TYR A 370 7.43 8.96 -11.89
C TYR A 370 7.25 9.51 -13.31
N ASN A 371 8.29 10.19 -13.79
CA ASN A 371 8.38 10.57 -15.20
C ASN A 371 8.83 9.37 -16.01
N ALA A 372 7.98 8.83 -16.88
CA ALA A 372 8.34 7.68 -17.72
C ALA A 372 9.47 7.98 -18.73
N SER A 373 9.80 9.26 -18.94
CA SER A 373 10.93 9.68 -19.78
C SER A 373 12.26 9.73 -19.00
N ASP A 374 12.20 9.59 -17.67
CA ASP A 374 13.39 9.58 -16.83
C ASP A 374 14.02 8.19 -16.85
N LEU A 375 15.03 8.04 -17.71
CA LEU A 375 15.80 6.81 -17.87
C LEU A 375 16.82 6.59 -16.75
N SER A 376 17.00 7.56 -15.84
CA SER A 376 17.90 7.43 -14.69
C SER A 376 17.29 6.70 -13.51
N LEU A 377 15.96 6.53 -13.52
CA LEU A 377 15.25 5.80 -12.48
C LEU A 377 15.76 4.36 -12.40
N VAL A 378 15.88 3.86 -11.18
CA VAL A 378 16.17 2.46 -10.89
C VAL A 378 15.13 1.90 -9.92
N PRO A 379 14.94 0.56 -9.83
CA PRO A 379 13.97 -0.03 -8.89
C PRO A 379 14.14 0.48 -7.45
N GLU A 380 15.37 0.72 -7.01
CA GLU A 380 15.76 1.15 -5.67
C GLU A 380 15.13 2.49 -5.27
N ASP A 381 14.81 3.36 -6.23
CA ASP A 381 14.13 4.64 -5.97
C ASP A 381 12.72 4.45 -5.41
N PHE A 382 12.10 3.29 -5.66
CA PHE A 382 10.73 2.98 -5.24
C PHE A 382 10.66 2.07 -4.01
N TYR A 383 11.80 1.60 -3.49
CA TYR A 383 11.84 0.64 -2.38
C TYR A 383 11.17 1.19 -1.11
N ASP A 384 11.31 2.49 -0.85
CA ASP A 384 10.76 3.13 0.34
C ASP A 384 9.24 2.98 0.43
N ALA A 385 8.52 2.96 -0.70
CA ALA A 385 7.07 2.72 -0.72
C ALA A 385 6.71 1.33 -0.15
N PHE A 386 7.48 0.30 -0.51
CA PHE A 386 7.25 -1.06 -0.03
C PHE A 386 7.72 -1.25 1.42
N VAL A 387 8.85 -0.65 1.80
CA VAL A 387 9.35 -0.65 3.18
C VAL A 387 8.35 0.04 4.11
N ILE A 388 7.89 1.24 3.76
CA ILE A 388 6.89 2.01 4.55
C ILE A 388 5.61 1.19 4.72
N CYS A 389 5.05 0.63 3.65
CA CYS A 389 3.86 -0.21 3.73
C CYS A 389 4.08 -1.42 4.66
N THR A 390 5.28 -2.00 4.64
CA THR A 390 5.64 -3.12 5.52
C THR A 390 5.68 -2.69 7.00
N PHE A 391 6.25 -1.52 7.31
CA PHE A 391 6.27 -0.96 8.67
C PHE A 391 4.87 -0.59 9.16
N VAL A 392 4.04 0.01 8.32
CA VAL A 392 2.64 0.27 8.69
C VAL A 392 1.92 -1.05 8.98
N GLY A 393 2.17 -2.07 8.16
CA GLY A 393 1.65 -3.41 8.39
C GLY A 393 2.07 -3.98 9.75
N TYR A 394 3.36 -4.02 10.05
CA TYR A 394 3.85 -4.65 11.28
C TYR A 394 3.50 -3.89 12.58
N SER A 395 2.86 -2.73 12.50
CA SER A 395 2.42 -1.99 13.69
C SER A 395 1.30 -2.68 14.48
N MET A 396 1.22 -2.39 15.78
CA MET A 396 0.18 -2.83 16.73
C MET A 396 -1.14 -2.05 16.61
N CYS A 397 -1.07 -0.86 16.04
CA CYS A 397 -2.20 -0.01 15.72
C CYS A 397 -1.69 1.09 14.81
N GLY A 398 -2.61 1.73 14.10
CA GLY A 398 -2.22 2.84 13.28
C GLY A 398 -3.35 3.81 12.97
N THR A 399 -2.92 4.99 12.57
CA THR A 399 -3.77 6.07 12.08
C THR A 399 -3.37 6.40 10.66
N TRP A 400 -4.33 6.93 9.91
CA TRP A 400 -4.05 7.45 8.58
C TRP A 400 -4.85 8.73 8.34
N THR A 401 -4.27 9.61 7.51
CA THR A 401 -4.84 10.91 7.17
C THR A 401 -4.53 11.19 5.70
N TRP A 402 -5.43 11.88 4.99
CA TRP A 402 -5.34 12.19 3.56
C TRP A 402 -5.77 13.62 3.23
#